data_AF-A0AA39W030-F1
#
_entry.id   AF-A0AA39W030-F1
#
_cell.length_a   1.000
_cell.length_b   1.000
_cell.length_c   1.000
_cell.angle_alpha   90.00
_cell.angle_beta   90.00
_cell.angle_gamma   90.00
#
_symmetry.space_group_name_H-M   'P 1'
#
loop_
_entity.id
_entity.type
_entity.pdbx_description
1 polymer ?
#
loop_
_entity_poly.entity_id
_entity_poly.type
_entity_poly.pdbx_seq_one_letter_code
_entity_poly.pdbx_strand_id
1 'polypeptide(L)'
;MTDHINIMNTLFSQLTELGHKIEENERAELLLQSLPDSYDQLIINLTNNILVEYLVFDDVAATVLEEESRHKNKEDRSKGS
;
A
#
# COMPACT_ATOMS: atom_id res chain seq x y z
N MET A 1 2.07 -6.52 -6.51
CA MET A 1 1.61 -5.82 -5.29
C MET A 1 0.13 -6.09 -5.02
N THR A 2 -0.69 -6.26 -6.05
CA THR A 2 -2.11 -6.64 -5.94
C THR A 2 -2.38 -7.85 -5.04
N ASP A 3 -1.63 -8.95 -5.20
CA ASP A 3 -1.82 -10.15 -4.38
C ASP A 3 -1.53 -9.90 -2.89
N HIS A 4 -0.50 -9.08 -2.60
CA HIS A 4 -0.17 -8.70 -1.22
C HIS A 4 -1.30 -7.90 -0.56
N ILE A 5 -1.86 -6.91 -1.28
CA ILE A 5 -3.01 -6.12 -0.81
C ILE A 5 -4.24 -7.02 -0.56
N ASN A 6 -4.49 -7.99 -1.44
CA ASN A 6 -5.59 -8.93 -1.28
C ASN A 6 -5.41 -9.85 -0.06
N ILE A 7 -4.19 -10.33 0.19
CA ILE A 7 -3.85 -11.11 1.39
C ILE A 7 -4.09 -10.26 2.65
N MET A 8 -3.58 -9.01 2.66
CA MET A 8 -3.78 -8.08 3.77
C MET A 8 -5.28 -7.82 4.04
N ASN A 9 -6.08 -7.59 2.99
CA ASN A 9 -7.53 -7.42 3.12
C ASN A 9 -8.24 -8.67 3.67
N THR A 10 -7.78 -9.85 3.28
CA THR A 10 -8.29 -11.11 3.81
C THR A 10 -7.98 -11.23 5.31
N LEU A 11 -6.76 -10.88 5.72
CA LEU A 11 -6.36 -10.88 7.14
C LEU A 11 -7.17 -9.87 7.96
N PHE A 12 -7.37 -8.66 7.44
CA PHE A 12 -8.21 -7.65 8.11
C PHE A 12 -9.67 -8.11 8.25
N SER A 13 -10.20 -8.81 7.25
CA SER A 13 -11.55 -9.38 7.30
C SER A 13 -11.64 -10.47 8.37
N GLN A 14 -10.66 -11.39 8.43
CA GLN A 14 -10.57 -12.43 9.46
C GLN A 14 -10.44 -11.85 10.88
N LEU A 15 -9.62 -10.80 11.06
CA LEU A 15 -9.49 -10.11 12.34
C LEU A 15 -10.81 -9.45 12.75
N THR A 16 -11.51 -8.84 11.80
CA THR A 16 -12.84 -8.25 12.04
C THR A 16 -13.85 -9.32 12.46
N GLU A 17 -13.83 -10.49 11.82
CA GLU A 17 -14.67 -11.64 12.19
C GLU A 17 -14.37 -12.16 13.60
N LEU A 18 -13.10 -12.08 14.04
CA LEU A 18 -12.67 -12.41 15.40
C LEU A 18 -13.03 -11.32 16.43
N GLY A 19 -13.67 -10.22 15.99
CA GLY A 19 -14.05 -9.09 16.85
C GLY A 19 -12.98 -8.01 16.99
N HIS A 20 -11.86 -8.14 16.28
CA HIS A 20 -10.80 -7.13 16.22
C HIS A 20 -11.01 -6.23 15.01
N LYS A 21 -11.73 -5.13 15.22
CA LYS A 21 -11.89 -4.08 14.20
C LYS A 21 -10.66 -3.20 14.19
N ILE A 22 -9.93 -3.21 13.08
CA ILE A 22 -8.80 -2.33 12.80
C ILE A 22 -9.33 -1.09 12.09
N GLU A 23 -8.92 0.10 12.56
CA GLU A 23 -9.32 1.36 11.95
C GLU A 23 -8.70 1.52 10.55
N GLU A 24 -9.31 2.37 9.72
CA GLU A 24 -8.90 2.49 8.32
C GLU A 24 -7.50 3.09 8.16
N ASN A 25 -7.15 4.07 8.99
CA ASN A 25 -5.81 4.63 9.13
C ASN A 25 -4.79 3.57 9.57
N GLU A 26 -5.15 2.73 10.54
CA GLU A 26 -4.26 1.68 11.02
C GLU A 26 -4.03 0.61 9.94
N ARG A 27 -5.06 0.25 9.17
CA ARG A 27 -4.91 -0.63 7.99
C ARG A 27 -3.97 -0.02 6.96
N ALA A 28 -4.07 1.29 6.73
CA ALA A 28 -3.21 2.01 5.79
C ALA A 28 -1.76 2.06 6.27
N GLU A 29 -1.52 2.34 7.55
CA GLU A 29 -0.19 2.28 8.16
C GLU A 29 0.44 0.89 8.05
N LEU A 30 -0.32 -0.16 8.37
CA LEU A 30 0.14 -1.55 8.25
C LEU A 30 0.50 -1.90 6.81
N LEU A 31 -0.26 -1.41 5.83
CA LEU A 31 0.08 -1.57 4.42
C LEU A 31 1.41 -0.90 4.10
N LEU A 32 1.60 0.36 4.50
CA LEU A 32 2.85 1.12 4.27
C LEU A 32 4.06 0.45 4.90
N GLN A 33 3.94 -0.05 6.14
CA GLN A 33 5.01 -0.76 6.84
C GLN A 33 5.34 -2.12 6.22
N SER A 34 4.39 -2.73 5.50
CA SER A 34 4.59 -4.01 4.83
C SER A 34 5.22 -3.88 3.44
N LEU A 35 5.42 -2.66 2.93
CA LEU A 35 6.00 -2.43 1.62
C LEU A 35 7.52 -2.69 1.62
N PRO A 36 8.10 -3.14 0.50
CA PRO A 36 9.54 -3.23 0.34
C PRO A 36 10.20 -1.84 0.32
N ASP A 37 11.48 -1.76 0.70
CA ASP A 37 12.32 -0.55 0.68
C ASP A 37 12.31 0.20 -0.66
N SER A 38 12.04 -0.48 -1.78
CA SER A 38 11.89 0.16 -3.10
C SER A 38 10.75 1.18 -3.16
N TYR A 39 9.82 1.14 -2.21
CA TYR A 39 8.69 2.06 -2.05
C TYR A 39 8.94 3.14 -0.99
N ASP A 40 10.14 3.24 -0.40
CA ASP A 40 10.46 4.24 0.63
C ASP A 40 10.15 5.66 0.20
N GLN A 41 10.43 6.01 -1.06
CA GLN A 41 10.08 7.32 -1.60
C GLN A 41 8.57 7.59 -1.64
N LEU A 42 7.76 6.56 -1.92
CA LEU A 42 6.31 6.67 -1.90
C LEU A 42 5.83 6.91 -0.46
N ILE A 43 6.35 6.12 0.49
CA ILE A 43 6.01 6.22 1.91
C ILE A 43 6.32 7.62 2.41
N ILE A 44 7.55 8.13 2.17
CA ILE A 44 7.98 9.47 2.56
C ILE A 44 7.04 10.54 1.99
N ASN A 45 6.69 10.44 0.70
CA ASN A 45 5.79 11.40 0.06
C ASN A 45 4.37 11.36 0.65
N LEU A 46 3.84 10.17 0.92
CA LEU A 46 2.53 10.00 1.55
C LEU A 46 2.53 10.58 2.97
N THR A 47 3.53 10.26 3.79
CA THR A 47 3.65 10.77 5.16
C THR A 47 3.91 12.27 5.24
N ASN A 48 4.54 12.87 4.22
CA ASN A 48 4.80 14.30 4.18
C ASN A 48 3.61 15.13 3.66
N ASN A 49 2.79 14.57 2.77
CA ASN A 49 1.65 15.29 2.18
C ASN A 49 0.31 14.98 2.86
N ILE A 50 0.18 13.83 3.50
CA ILE A 50 -1.03 13.38 4.19
C ILE A 50 -0.71 13.29 5.67
N LEU A 51 -1.56 13.92 6.49
CA LEU A 51 -1.54 13.67 7.93
C LEU A 51 -1.87 12.20 8.14
N VAL A 52 -0.93 11.45 8.73
CA VAL A 52 -1.04 9.98 8.96
C VAL A 52 -2.38 9.59 9.60
N GLU A 53 -2.95 10.49 10.40
CA GLU A 53 -4.25 10.35 11.07
C GLU A 53 -5.47 10.28 10.12
N TYR A 54 -5.31 10.65 8.84
CA TYR A 54 -6.37 10.64 7.81
C TYR A 54 -6.04 9.71 6.64
N LEU A 55 -5.14 8.75 6.84
CA LEU A 55 -4.83 7.77 5.79
C LEU A 55 -6.05 6.88 5.53
N VAL A 56 -6.53 6.92 4.30
CA VAL A 56 -7.58 6.02 3.80
C VAL A 56 -6.90 4.84 3.13
N PHE A 57 -7.23 3.63 3.57
CA PHE A 57 -6.59 2.41 3.06
C PHE A 57 -6.71 2.27 1.54
N ASP A 58 -7.89 2.56 0.98
CA ASP A 58 -8.15 2.43 -0.46
C ASP A 58 -7.29 3.42 -1.28
N ASP A 59 -7.11 4.65 -0.79
CA ASP A 59 -6.27 5.66 -1.45
C ASP A 59 -4.79 5.25 -1.44
N VAL A 60 -4.31 4.72 -0.31
CA VAL A 60 -2.94 4.21 -0.19
C VAL A 60 -2.75 2.99 -1.10
N ALA A 61 -3.70 2.06 -1.10
CA ALA A 61 -3.65 0.87 -1.96
C ALA A 61 -3.63 1.26 -3.45
N ALA A 62 -4.46 2.21 -3.87
CA ALA A 62 -4.47 2.72 -5.24
C ALA A 62 -3.11 3.34 -5.60
N THR A 63 -2.57 4.20 -4.74
CA THR A 63 -1.27 4.86 -4.93
C THR A 63 -0.12 3.85 -5.07
N VAL A 64 -0.12 2.82 -4.22
CA VAL A 64 0.88 1.74 -4.25
C VAL A 64 0.79 0.92 -5.56
N LEU A 65 -0.42 0.64 -6.04
CA LEU A 65 -0.64 -0.06 -7.30
C LEU A 65 -0.22 0.78 -8.51
N GLU A 66 -0.48 2.09 -8.48
CA GLU A 66 -0.01 3.02 -9.52
C GLU A 66 1.52 3.04 -9.59
N GLU A 67 2.22 3.11 -8.46
CA GLU A 67 3.69 3.05 -8.46
C GLU A 67 4.21 1.69 -8.96
N GLU A 68 3.59 0.56 -8.59
CA GLU A 68 3.94 -0.75 -9.16
C GLU A 68 3.83 -0.74 -10.69
N SER A 69 2.74 -0.17 -11.23
CA SER A 69 2.51 -0.08 -12.67
C SER A 69 3.57 0.79 -13.37
N ARG A 70 3.99 1.89 -12.74
CA ARG A 70 5.05 2.79 -13.23
C ARG A 70 6.42 2.11 -13.23
N HIS A 71 6.72 1.35 -12.18
CA HIS A 71 7.97 0.58 -12.08
C HIS A 71 8.06 -0.49 -13.18
N LYS A 72 6.99 -1.26 -13.39
CA LYS A 72 6.91 -2.26 -14.47
C LYS A 72 7.11 -1.63 -15.85
N ASN A 73 6.47 -0.48 -16.12
CA ASN A 73 6.57 0.19 -17.42
C ASN A 73 7.98 0.78 -17.69
N LYS A 74 8.72 1.19 -16.65
CA LYS A 74 10.11 1.63 -16.79
C LYS A 74 11.07 0.47 -17.08
N GLU A 75 10.85 -0.69 -16.48
CA GLU A 75 11.68 -1.87 -16.73
C GLU A 75 11.50 -2.42 -18.15
N ASP A 76 10.27 -2.39 -18.68
CA ASP A 76 9.96 -2.84 -20.04
C ASP A 76 10.69 -2.00 -21.11
N ARG A 77 10.75 -0.68 -20.91
CA ARG A 77 11.48 0.24 -21.80
C ARG A 77 13.00 0.08 -21.76
N SER A 78 13.56 -0.52 -20.69
CA SER A 78 15.01 -0.75 -20.56
C SER A 78 15.47 -2.08 -21.20
N LYS A 79 14.57 -3.02 -21.50
CA LYS A 79 14.91 -4.31 -22.14
C LYS A 79 14.87 -4.27 -23.67
N GLY A 80 14.64 -3.11 -24.26
CA GLY A 80 14.53 -2.91 -25.72
C GLY A 80 15.73 -2.24 -26.40
N SER A 81 16.92 -2.18 -25.79
CA SER A 81 18.15 -1.62 -26.41
C SER A 81 19.25 -2.65 -26.60
#